data_AF-A0A699ZJD0-F1
#
_entry.id   AF-A0A699ZJD0-F1
#
_cell.length_a   1.000
_cell.length_b   1.000
_cell.length_c   1.000
_cell.angle_alpha   90.00
_cell.angle_beta   90.00
_cell.angle_gamma   90.00
#
_symmetry.space_group_name_H-M   'P 1'
#
loop_
_entity.id
_entity.type
_entity.pdbx_description
1 polymer ?
#
loop_
_entity_poly.entity_id
_entity_poly.type
_entity_poly.pdbx_seq_one_letter_code
_entity_poly.pdbx_strand_id
1 'polypeptide(L)'
;MDWQHVADELGTGRSAKQCREHYLYSLQPNMIKGQWTQQEEYIIAREHSMSGSQWSRIASCLPGRTDNAVKNTFYAATRSKARNKSYSILWLYAKQLQAGKTPAAALSKAVEVSAHGISVSGGRWQTCAHEQT
;
A
#
# COMPACT_ATOMS: atom_id res chain seq x y z
N MET A 1 4.57 -2.49 26.74
CA MET A 1 3.62 -1.37 26.90
C MET A 1 2.33 -1.94 27.43
N ASP A 2 1.89 -1.50 28.60
CA ASP A 2 0.66 -1.95 29.23
C ASP A 2 -0.51 -1.12 28.69
N TRP A 3 -1.29 -1.74 27.80
CA TRP A 3 -2.43 -1.06 27.17
C TRP A 3 -3.65 -0.95 28.07
N GLN A 4 -3.73 -1.77 29.13
CA GLN A 4 -4.82 -1.70 30.10
C GLN A 4 -4.66 -0.44 30.94
N HIS A 5 -3.46 -0.23 31.48
CA HIS A 5 -3.12 1.01 32.18
C HIS A 5 -3.37 2.26 31.32
N VAL A 6 -2.94 2.25 30.05
CA VAL A 6 -3.19 3.36 29.11
C VAL A 6 -4.68 3.61 28.89
N ALA A 7 -5.50 2.55 28.78
CA ALA A 7 -6.94 2.70 28.62
C ALA A 7 -7.61 3.32 29.85
N ASP A 8 -7.19 2.88 31.04
CA ASP A 8 -7.71 3.38 32.31
C ASP A 8 -7.31 4.85 32.53
N GLU A 9 -6.05 5.21 32.26
CA GLU A 9 -5.57 6.59 32.37
C GLU A 9 -6.24 7.55 31.37
N LEU A 10 -6.51 7.09 30.15
CA LEU A 10 -7.18 7.92 29.15
C LEU A 10 -8.62 8.29 29.54
N GLY A 11 -9.28 7.49 30.40
CA GLY A 11 -10.63 7.78 30.89
C GLY A 11 -11.72 7.90 29.81
N THR A 12 -11.44 7.46 28.57
CA THR A 12 -12.33 7.64 27.41
C THR A 12 -13.36 6.53 27.22
N GLY A 13 -13.38 5.52 28.10
CA GLY A 13 -14.21 4.32 27.95
C GLY A 13 -13.77 3.39 26.80
N ARG A 14 -12.61 3.64 26.19
CA ARG A 14 -12.00 2.76 25.17
C ARG A 14 -11.28 1.60 25.85
N SER A 15 -11.39 0.41 25.27
CA SER A 15 -10.67 -0.78 25.71
C SER A 15 -9.18 -0.72 25.39
N ALA A 16 -8.36 -1.45 26.16
CA ALA A 16 -6.94 -1.64 25.92
C ALA A 16 -6.62 -2.05 24.46
N LYS A 17 -7.46 -2.92 23.89
CA LYS A 17 -7.34 -3.34 22.48
C LYS A 17 -7.48 -2.16 21.52
N GLN A 18 -8.49 -1.31 21.71
CA GLN A 18 -8.72 -0.14 20.88
C GLN A 18 -7.56 0.86 21.00
N CYS A 19 -7.02 1.06 22.20
CA CYS A 19 -5.85 1.91 22.43
C CYS A 19 -4.62 1.37 21.68
N ARG A 20 -4.36 0.06 21.77
CA ARG A 20 -3.26 -0.60 21.03
C ARG A 20 -3.44 -0.48 19.53
N GLU A 21 -4.62 -0.76 19.00
CA GLU A 21 -4.91 -0.65 17.56
C GLU A 21 -4.73 0.78 17.07
N HIS A 22 -5.22 1.76 17.81
CA HIS A 22 -5.03 3.17 17.46
C HIS A 22 -3.54 3.54 17.43
N TYR A 23 -2.76 3.09 18.40
CA TYR A 23 -1.32 3.33 18.39
C TYR A 23 -0.65 2.69 17.16
N LEU A 24 -0.86 1.39 16.94
CA LEU A 24 -0.26 0.65 15.83
C LEU A 24 -0.64 1.21 14.46
N TYR A 25 -1.84 1.78 14.31
CA TYR A 25 -2.33 2.28 13.02
C TYR A 25 -2.21 3.79 12.83
N SER A 26 -1.97 4.57 13.89
CA SER A 26 -2.02 6.04 13.81
C SER A 26 -0.93 6.80 14.57
N LEU A 27 -0.35 6.22 15.63
CA LEU A 27 0.57 6.94 16.54
C LEU A 27 1.97 6.31 16.64
N GLN A 28 2.20 5.13 16.07
CA GLN A 28 3.51 4.49 16.10
C GLN A 28 4.56 5.43 15.47
N PRO A 29 5.73 5.59 16.11
CA PRO A 29 6.86 6.29 15.51
C PRO A 29 7.17 5.71 14.12
N ASN A 30 7.47 6.57 13.16
CA ASN A 30 7.71 6.24 11.73
C ASN A 30 6.47 5.95 10.88
N MET A 31 5.24 6.14 11.40
CA MET A 31 4.02 6.08 10.60
C MET A 31 3.93 7.22 9.58
N ILE A 32 3.82 6.90 8.29
CA ILE A 32 3.68 7.88 7.20
C ILE A 32 2.20 8.16 6.93
N LYS A 33 1.77 9.39 7.19
CA LYS A 33 0.41 9.90 6.91
C LYS A 33 0.30 10.64 5.57
N GLY A 34 1.41 10.76 4.85
CA GLY A 34 1.52 11.49 3.58
C GLY A 34 0.99 10.72 2.36
N GLN A 35 1.09 11.38 1.20
CA GLN A 35 0.69 10.83 -0.10
C GLN A 35 1.47 9.55 -0.43
N TRP A 36 0.88 8.68 -1.25
CA TRP A 36 1.54 7.49 -1.77
C TRP A 36 2.42 7.86 -2.96
N THR A 37 3.67 7.43 -2.92
CA THR A 37 4.62 7.60 -4.02
C THR A 37 4.39 6.54 -5.09
N GLN A 38 4.84 6.80 -6.33
CA GLN A 38 4.77 5.81 -7.40
C GLN A 38 5.54 4.52 -7.07
N GLN A 39 6.64 4.63 -6.32
CA GLN A 39 7.41 3.46 -5.89
C GLN A 39 6.62 2.60 -4.91
N GLU A 40 5.96 3.21 -3.92
CA GLU A 40 5.09 2.47 -3.00
C GLU A 40 3.91 1.85 -3.76
N GLU A 41 3.29 2.58 -4.69
CA GLU A 41 2.23 2.07 -5.54
C GLU A 41 2.68 0.88 -6.39
N TYR A 42 3.89 0.93 -6.94
CA TYR A 42 4.50 -0.17 -7.69
C TYR A 42 4.70 -1.40 -6.82
N ILE A 43 5.25 -1.24 -5.60
CA ILE A 43 5.43 -2.35 -4.65
C ILE A 43 4.08 -2.99 -4.32
N ILE A 44 3.04 -2.19 -4.04
CA ILE A 44 1.69 -2.73 -3.79
C ILE A 44 1.19 -3.55 -4.98
N ALA A 45 1.27 -2.99 -6.20
CA ALA A 45 0.80 -3.67 -7.40
C ALA A 45 1.60 -4.94 -7.71
N ARG A 46 2.92 -4.91 -7.53
CA ARG A 46 3.84 -6.03 -7.72
C ARG A 46 3.55 -7.16 -6.75
N GLU A 47 3.56 -6.90 -5.46
CA GLU A 47 3.33 -7.94 -4.45
C GLU A 47 1.91 -8.50 -4.54
N HIS A 48 0.91 -7.66 -4.83
CA HIS A 48 -0.46 -8.12 -5.09
C HIS A 48 -0.53 -9.02 -6.34
N SER A 49 0.26 -8.73 -7.38
CA SER A 49 0.29 -9.57 -8.58
C SER A 49 0.82 -10.99 -8.35
N MET A 50 1.65 -11.16 -7.32
CA MET A 50 2.26 -12.46 -6.96
C MET A 50 1.47 -13.19 -5.87
N SER A 51 0.96 -12.46 -4.88
CA SER A 51 0.45 -13.02 -3.63
C SER A 51 -1.00 -12.65 -3.30
N GLY A 52 -1.64 -11.81 -4.12
CA GLY A 52 -3.01 -11.36 -3.92
C GLY A 52 -3.16 -10.43 -2.72
N SER A 53 -4.27 -10.55 -1.99
CA SER A 53 -4.68 -9.67 -0.89
C SER A 53 -3.98 -9.95 0.45
N GLN A 54 -2.73 -10.42 0.43
CA GLN A 54 -1.92 -10.65 1.63
C GLN A 54 -1.35 -9.33 2.18
N TRP A 55 -2.23 -8.45 2.68
CA TRP A 55 -1.88 -7.07 3.01
C TRP A 55 -0.77 -6.91 4.05
N SER A 56 -0.69 -7.81 5.03
CA SER A 56 0.39 -7.84 6.02
C SER A 56 1.75 -8.10 5.38
N ARG A 57 1.80 -9.05 4.43
CA ARG A 57 3.00 -9.33 3.63
C ARG A 57 3.40 -8.12 2.80
N ILE A 58 2.44 -7.51 2.09
CA ILE A 58 2.71 -6.31 1.27
C ILE A 58 3.20 -5.15 2.13
N ALA A 59 2.62 -4.93 3.32
CA ALA A 59 3.03 -3.88 4.24
C ALA A 59 4.44 -4.08 4.80
N SER A 60 4.92 -5.32 4.95
CA SER A 60 6.32 -5.57 5.34
C SER A 60 7.34 -5.05 4.32
N CYS A 61 6.93 -4.85 3.05
CA CYS A 61 7.73 -4.25 2.00
C CYS A 61 7.66 -2.70 1.97
N LEU A 62 6.84 -2.09 2.83
CA LEU A 62 6.53 -0.65 2.82
C LEU A 62 6.77 -0.04 4.21
N PRO A 63 8.02 0.32 4.53
CA PRO A 63 8.34 0.91 5.83
C PRO A 63 7.47 2.14 6.12
N GLY A 64 6.86 2.17 7.31
CA GLY A 64 5.99 3.27 7.73
C GLY A 64 4.57 3.23 7.17
N ARG A 65 4.20 2.20 6.40
CA ARG A 65 2.82 1.91 5.98
C ARG A 65 2.29 0.67 6.68
N THR A 66 1.04 0.73 7.10
CA THR A 66 0.36 -0.42 7.72
C THR A 66 -0.37 -1.25 6.68
N ASP A 67 -0.64 -2.51 7.01
CA ASP A 67 -1.49 -3.41 6.23
C ASP A 67 -2.87 -2.79 5.95
N ASN A 68 -3.45 -2.12 6.94
CA ASN A 68 -4.70 -1.39 6.77
C ASN A 68 -4.57 -0.23 5.79
N ALA A 69 -3.46 0.52 5.84
CA ALA A 69 -3.19 1.58 4.86
C ALA A 69 -3.05 1.02 3.44
N VAL A 70 -2.30 -0.06 3.25
CA VAL A 70 -2.13 -0.74 1.95
C VAL A 70 -3.48 -1.20 1.39
N LYS A 71 -4.26 -1.93 2.19
CA LYS A 71 -5.60 -2.41 1.84
C LYS A 71 -6.51 -1.24 1.42
N ASN A 72 -6.53 -0.17 2.21
CA ASN A 72 -7.37 0.99 1.94
C ASN A 72 -6.97 1.69 0.64
N THR A 73 -5.68 1.86 0.39
CA THR A 73 -5.17 2.48 -0.85
C THR A 73 -5.48 1.64 -2.07
N PHE A 74 -5.32 0.32 -1.98
CA PHE A 74 -5.68 -0.61 -3.06
C PHE A 74 -7.17 -0.50 -3.40
N TYR A 75 -8.06 -0.61 -2.41
CA TYR A 75 -9.50 -0.51 -2.68
C TYR A 75 -9.95 0.91 -3.06
N ALA A 76 -9.25 1.96 -2.60
CA ALA A 76 -9.48 3.31 -3.08
C ALA A 76 -9.11 3.43 -4.56
N ALA A 77 -8.03 2.78 -5.00
CA ALA A 77 -7.65 2.72 -6.40
C ALA A 77 -8.69 1.97 -7.25
N THR A 78 -9.22 0.83 -6.79
CA THR A 78 -10.25 0.07 -7.52
C THR A 78 -11.58 0.82 -7.64
N ARG A 79 -11.99 1.61 -6.64
CA ARG A 79 -13.24 2.38 -6.70
C ARG A 79 -13.12 3.72 -7.44
N SER A 80 -11.91 4.20 -7.68
CA SER A 80 -11.71 5.55 -8.21
C SER A 80 -12.06 5.63 -9.69
N LYS A 81 -13.03 6.50 -10.03
CA LYS A 81 -13.39 6.87 -11.41
C LYS A 81 -12.58 8.04 -11.97
N ALA A 82 -11.57 8.52 -11.22
CA ALA A 82 -10.86 9.74 -11.56
C ALA A 82 -10.01 9.57 -12.82
N ARG A 83 -10.28 10.38 -13.84
CA ARG A 83 -9.48 10.43 -15.09
C ARG A 83 -8.10 11.07 -14.91
N ASN A 84 -7.92 11.87 -13.84
CA ASN A 84 -6.71 12.66 -13.58
C ASN A 84 -5.59 11.89 -12.87
N LYS A 85 -5.65 10.54 -12.84
CA LYS A 85 -4.64 9.65 -12.24
C LYS A 85 -3.79 8.94 -13.30
N SER A 86 -3.56 9.57 -14.44
CA SER A 86 -2.94 8.94 -15.62
C SER A 86 -1.56 8.31 -15.36
N TYR A 87 -0.87 8.69 -14.27
CA TYR A 87 0.45 8.19 -13.91
C TYR A 87 0.50 7.36 -12.62
N SER A 88 -0.62 7.18 -11.91
CA SER A 88 -0.67 6.32 -10.72
C SER A 88 -0.61 4.86 -11.16
N ILE A 89 0.47 4.18 -10.78
CA ILE A 89 0.71 2.78 -11.17
C ILE A 89 -0.39 1.90 -10.58
N LEU A 90 -0.75 2.15 -9.32
CA LEU A 90 -1.74 1.35 -8.61
C LEU A 90 -3.15 1.53 -9.18
N TRP A 91 -3.51 2.75 -9.60
CA TRP A 91 -4.79 2.99 -10.27
C TRP A 91 -4.84 2.33 -11.65
N LEU A 92 -3.79 2.45 -12.45
CA LEU A 92 -3.69 1.80 -13.75
C LEU A 92 -3.78 0.28 -13.61
N TYR A 93 -3.06 -0.28 -12.63
CA TYR A 93 -3.09 -1.70 -12.29
C TYR A 93 -4.52 -2.17 -11.95
N ALA A 94 -5.19 -1.49 -11.02
CA ALA A 94 -6.56 -1.79 -10.61
C ALA A 94 -7.54 -1.76 -11.80
N LYS A 95 -7.40 -0.78 -12.69
CA LYS A 95 -8.22 -0.66 -13.91
C LYS A 95 -8.04 -1.86 -14.84
N GLN A 96 -6.81 -2.36 -15.01
CA GLN A 96 -6.54 -3.53 -15.84
C GLN A 96 -7.11 -4.82 -15.24
N LEU A 97 -7.07 -4.98 -13.91
CA LEU A 97 -7.72 -6.10 -13.23
C LEU A 97 -9.24 -6.10 -13.46
N GLN A 98 -9.89 -4.94 -13.38
CA GLN A 98 -11.33 -4.81 -13.67
C GLN A 98 -11.68 -5.10 -15.14
N ALA A 99 -10.74 -4.88 -16.05
CA ALA A 99 -10.87 -5.28 -17.45
C ALA A 99 -10.62 -6.78 -17.69
N GLY A 100 -10.48 -7.58 -16.63
CA GLY A 100 -10.32 -9.05 -16.72
C GLY A 100 -8.89 -9.51 -17.02
N LYS A 101 -7.89 -8.63 -16.97
CA LYS A 101 -6.49 -9.05 -17.17
C LYS A 101 -5.96 -9.82 -15.98
N THR A 102 -5.06 -10.77 -16.26
CA THR A 102 -4.32 -11.46 -15.19
C THR A 102 -3.47 -10.46 -14.40
N PRO A 103 -3.19 -10.72 -13.12
CA PRO A 103 -2.42 -9.80 -12.29
C PRO A 103 -1.04 -9.46 -12.86
N ALA A 104 -0.33 -10.42 -13.46
CA ALA A 104 0.96 -10.14 -14.11
C ALA A 104 0.81 -9.22 -15.34
N ALA A 105 -0.16 -9.49 -16.23
CA ALA A 105 -0.39 -8.67 -17.41
C ALA A 105 -0.89 -7.26 -17.08
N ALA A 106 -1.72 -7.14 -16.02
CA ALA A 106 -2.19 -5.88 -15.50
C ALA A 106 -1.03 -4.99 -15.01
N LEU A 107 -0.08 -5.57 -14.28
CA LEU A 107 1.10 -4.86 -13.78
C LEU A 107 1.99 -4.37 -14.92
N SER A 108 2.33 -5.26 -15.87
CA SER A 108 3.17 -4.90 -17.01
C SER A 108 2.58 -3.72 -17.79
N LYS A 109 1.27 -3.74 -18.05
CA LYS A 109 0.62 -2.63 -18.76
C LYS A 109 0.57 -1.34 -17.95
N ALA A 110 0.39 -1.42 -16.63
CA ALA A 110 0.37 -0.25 -15.76
C ALA A 110 1.72 0.47 -15.73
N VAL A 111 2.81 -0.29 -15.63
CA VAL A 111 4.19 0.25 -15.63
C VAL A 111 4.52 0.88 -16.99
N GLU A 112 4.16 0.22 -18.09
CA GLU A 112 4.36 0.76 -19.44
C GLU A 112 3.66 2.12 -19.60
N VAL A 113 2.38 2.22 -19.23
CA VAL A 113 1.62 3.47 -19.36
C VAL A 113 2.16 4.57 -18.45
N SER A 114 2.58 4.25 -17.23
CA SER A 114 3.17 5.22 -16.31
C SER A 114 4.53 5.74 -16.84
N ALA A 115 5.34 4.88 -17.44
CA ALA A 115 6.65 5.24 -18.00
C ALA A 115 6.56 6.18 -19.21
N HIS A 116 5.51 6.09 -20.03
CA HIS A 116 5.31 7.02 -21.17
C HIS A 116 4.97 8.46 -20.74
N GLY A 117 4.71 8.68 -19.45
CA GLY A 117 4.45 10.00 -18.85
C GLY A 117 5.66 10.72 -18.28
N ILE A 118 6.81 10.04 -18.18
CA ILE A 118 8.01 10.55 -17.52
C ILE A 118 9.17 10.31 -18.50
N SER A 119 9.86 11.36 -18.92
CA SER A 119 11.13 11.22 -19.66
C SER A 119 12.11 10.50 -18.72
N VAL A 120 12.34 9.21 -18.97
CA VAL A 120 13.04 8.31 -18.04
C VAL A 120 14.55 8.53 -18.18
N SER A 121 15.17 9.28 -17.25
CA SER A 121 16.58 9.08 -16.93
C SER A 121 16.68 7.88 -15.98
N GLY A 122 17.47 6.89 -16.39
CA GLY A 122 17.44 5.51 -15.92
C GLY A 122 17.47 5.32 -14.40
N GLY A 123 16.55 4.49 -13.91
CA GLY A 123 16.57 3.93 -12.57
C GLY A 123 15.79 2.63 -12.54
N ARG A 124 16.47 1.49 -12.40
CA ARG A 124 15.86 0.17 -12.21
C ARG A 124 15.11 0.17 -10.88
N TRP A 125 13.79 -0.06 -10.90
CA TRP A 125 12.99 -0.21 -9.67
C TRP A 125 13.56 -1.39 -8.86
N GLN A 126 14.13 -1.09 -7.69
CA GLN A 126 14.76 -2.11 -6.84
C GLN A 126 13.69 -3.04 -6.26
N THR A 127 13.92 -4.34 -6.39
CA THR A 127 13.09 -5.42 -5.85
C THR A 127 13.42 -5.65 -4.38
N CYS A 128 12.40 -5.88 -3.53
CA CYS A 128 12.61 -6.28 -2.14
C CYS A 128 13.48 -7.55 -2.06
N ALA A 129 14.54 -7.48 -1.27
CA ALA A 129 15.44 -8.59 -0.97
C ALA A 129 14.74 -9.54 0.02
N HIS A 130 14.12 -10.60 -0.50
CA HIS A 130 13.82 -11.80 0.28
C HIS A 130 14.11 -13.02 -0.60
N GLU A 131 15.40 -13.31 -0.70
CA GLU A 131 15.92 -14.62 -1.06
C GLU A 131 16.73 -15.13 0.15
N GLN A 132 16.49 -16.40 0.51
CA GLN A 132 17.28 -17.26 1.42
C GLN A 132 17.06 -17.05 2.93
N THR A 133 16.34 -17.98 3.57
CA THR A 133 16.87 -19.29 4.05
C THR A 133 15.75 -20.30 4.14
#